data_AF-A0A154PFL7-F1
#
_entry.id   AF-A0A154PFL7-F1
#
_cell.length_a   1.000
_cell.length_b   1.000
_cell.length_c   1.000
_cell.angle_alpha   90.00
_cell.angle_beta   90.00
_cell.angle_gamma   90.00
#
_symmetry.space_group_name_H-M   'P 1'
#
loop_
_entity.id
_entity.type
_entity.pdbx_description
1 polymer ?
#
loop_
_entity_poly.entity_id
_entity_poly.type
_entity_poly.pdbx_seq_one_letter_code
_entity_poly.pdbx_strand_id
1 'polypeptide(L)'
;EWYQILEVSENCEDETLRLAFLYLAKRFHPDSGTSEASAVKFTEIENAYRQIRKARMEQKENSETVSEVEEFDIRHTAPQHRHYLTYNVGTGTYSKRQKLYTANRAQKAADNVIEHRLKKLQAEERNTLVGKDKERAKDIKTRFGMDRLVEDLIQEAMKKGEFNDLPGTGKPLKENINTRNPYVDFVTYKLNEV
;
A
#
# COMPACT_ATOMS: atom_id res chain seq x y z
N GLU A 1 25.28 42.47 5.91
CA GLU A 1 25.45 43.43 4.79
C GLU A 1 24.36 43.29 3.71
N TRP A 2 24.17 42.12 3.09
CA TRP A 2 23.16 41.96 2.01
C TRP A 2 21.71 42.25 2.44
N TYR A 3 21.34 41.87 3.66
CA TYR A 3 20.02 42.16 4.23
C TYR A 3 19.77 43.66 4.40
N GLN A 4 20.82 44.44 4.67
CA GLN A 4 20.74 45.88 4.82
C GLN A 4 20.54 46.59 3.47
N ILE A 5 21.13 46.07 2.38
CA ILE A 5 20.95 46.58 1.01
C ILE A 5 19.49 46.43 0.54
N LEU A 6 18.84 45.34 0.96
CA LEU A 6 17.43 45.09 0.65
C LEU A 6 16.47 45.72 1.67
N GLU A 7 16.99 46.40 2.69
CA GLU A 7 16.21 46.98 3.80
C GLU A 7 15.32 45.95 4.54
N VAL A 8 15.80 44.71 4.65
CA VAL A 8 15.06 43.61 5.29
C VAL A 8 15.78 43.10 6.53
N SER A 9 15.03 42.62 7.53
CA SER A 9 15.59 41.94 8.70
C SER A 9 16.25 40.59 8.35
N GLU A 10 17.21 40.15 9.15
CA GLU A 10 17.93 38.89 8.92
C GLU A 10 17.03 37.64 9.07
N ASN A 11 15.98 37.72 9.89
CA ASN A 11 15.03 36.64 10.15
C ASN A 11 13.76 36.70 9.27
N CYS A 12 13.84 37.35 8.11
CA CYS A 12 12.68 37.58 7.26
C CYS A 12 12.19 36.32 6.54
N GLU A 13 10.88 36.21 6.32
CA GLU A 13 10.29 35.14 5.51
C GLU A 13 10.67 35.28 4.03
N ASP A 14 10.74 34.17 3.30
CA ASP A 14 11.09 34.16 1.87
C ASP A 14 10.17 35.06 1.02
N GLU A 15 8.89 35.16 1.39
CA GLU A 15 7.92 36.01 0.70
C GLU A 15 8.24 37.50 0.90
N THR A 16 8.58 37.90 2.13
CA THR A 16 8.97 39.29 2.43
C THR A 16 10.25 39.71 1.71
N LEU A 17 11.23 38.79 1.63
CA LEU A 17 12.47 39.00 0.89
C LEU A 17 12.19 39.20 -0.62
N ARG A 18 11.32 38.38 -1.19
CA ARG A 18 10.92 38.48 -2.61
C ARG A 18 10.20 39.79 -2.89
N LEU A 19 9.30 40.22 -2.02
CA LEU A 19 8.55 41.46 -2.19
C LEU A 19 9.46 42.69 -2.08
N ALA A 20 10.38 42.70 -1.12
CA ALA A 20 11.37 43.77 -0.98
C ALA A 20 12.26 43.89 -2.22
N PHE A 21 12.77 42.75 -2.73
CA PHE A 21 13.52 42.73 -3.98
C PHE A 21 12.70 43.29 -5.15
N LEU A 22 11.43 42.87 -5.31
CA LEU A 22 10.59 43.34 -6.41
C LEU A 22 10.32 44.85 -6.33
N TYR A 23 10.11 45.37 -5.13
CA TYR A 23 9.91 46.80 -4.89
C TYR A 23 11.16 47.61 -5.29
N LEU A 24 12.33 47.21 -4.82
CA LEU A 24 13.61 47.86 -5.13
C LEU A 24 13.97 47.71 -6.61
N ALA A 25 13.76 46.53 -7.19
CA ALA A 25 13.97 46.28 -8.60
C ALA A 25 13.14 47.22 -9.47
N LYS A 26 11.84 47.38 -9.20
CA LYS A 26 10.98 48.30 -9.96
C LYS A 26 11.40 49.76 -9.85
N ARG A 27 11.90 50.15 -8.67
CA ARG A 27 12.33 51.52 -8.37
C ARG A 27 13.67 51.88 -9.04
N PHE A 28 14.63 50.96 -9.02
CA PHE A 28 16.00 51.20 -9.48
C PHE A 28 16.31 50.59 -10.87
N HIS A 29 15.34 49.94 -11.52
CA HIS A 29 15.54 49.35 -12.85
C HIS A 29 16.00 50.41 -13.86
N PRO A 30 17.03 50.14 -14.69
CA PRO A 30 17.51 51.09 -15.69
C PRO A 30 16.40 51.52 -16.68
N ASP A 31 15.46 50.62 -16.96
CA ASP A 31 14.32 50.91 -17.85
C ASP A 31 13.08 51.49 -17.14
N SER A 32 13.13 51.77 -15.84
CA SER A 32 11.97 52.30 -15.10
C SER A 32 11.60 53.75 -15.47
N GLY A 33 12.49 54.46 -16.17
CA GLY A 33 12.29 55.86 -16.58
C GLY A 33 12.23 56.86 -15.42
N THR A 34 12.52 56.42 -14.19
CA THR A 34 12.52 57.27 -12.99
C THR A 34 13.86 57.97 -12.81
N SER A 35 13.87 59.13 -12.12
CA SER A 35 15.12 59.85 -11.81
C SER A 35 16.08 59.07 -10.89
N GLU A 36 15.58 58.02 -10.23
CA GLU A 36 16.36 57.17 -9.33
C GLU A 36 16.91 55.91 -10.04
N ALA A 37 16.56 55.70 -11.32
CA ALA A 37 17.03 54.57 -12.12
C ALA A 37 18.56 54.55 -12.18
N SER A 38 19.17 53.47 -11.69
CA SER A 38 20.62 53.31 -11.65
C SER A 38 20.99 51.86 -11.85
N ALA A 39 21.68 51.58 -12.96
CA ALA A 39 22.15 50.23 -13.29
C ALA A 39 23.09 49.68 -12.20
N VAL A 40 23.90 50.52 -11.57
CA VAL A 40 24.84 50.12 -10.50
C VAL A 40 24.10 49.69 -9.24
N LYS A 41 23.10 50.46 -8.81
CA LYS A 41 22.29 50.07 -7.64
C LYS A 41 21.49 48.79 -7.90
N PHE A 42 20.98 48.64 -9.13
CA PHE A 42 20.24 47.45 -9.51
C PHE A 42 21.10 46.18 -9.43
N THR A 43 22.35 46.22 -9.90
CA THR A 43 23.26 45.06 -9.79
C THR A 43 23.62 44.74 -8.35
N GLU A 44 23.79 45.75 -7.48
CA GLU A 44 23.98 45.55 -6.04
C GLU A 44 22.79 44.85 -5.38
N ILE A 45 21.56 45.29 -5.68
CA ILE A 45 20.31 44.70 -5.20
C ILE A 45 20.16 43.25 -5.67
N GLU A 46 20.46 42.98 -6.95
CA GLU A 46 20.41 41.63 -7.51
C GLU A 46 21.44 40.71 -6.86
N ASN A 47 22.67 41.20 -6.67
CA ASN A 47 23.74 40.45 -6.03
C ASN A 47 23.40 40.13 -4.57
N ALA A 48 22.82 41.07 -3.83
CA ALA A 48 22.38 40.86 -2.45
C ALA A 48 21.30 39.76 -2.36
N TYR A 49 20.29 39.82 -3.24
CA TYR A 49 19.22 38.81 -3.28
C TYR A 49 19.74 37.41 -3.63
N ARG A 50 20.63 37.30 -4.62
CA ARG A 50 21.25 36.02 -5.01
C ARG A 50 22.06 35.40 -3.86
N GLN A 51 22.84 36.21 -3.14
CA GLN A 51 23.67 35.75 -2.03
C GLN A 51 22.83 35.25 -0.84
N ILE A 52 21.76 35.96 -0.48
CA ILE A 52 20.84 35.53 0.58
C ILE A 52 20.15 34.20 0.22
N ARG A 53 19.67 34.08 -1.02
CA ARG A 53 19.00 32.86 -1.48
C ARG A 53 19.95 31.65 -1.48
N LYS A 54 21.21 31.86 -1.88
CA LYS A 54 22.25 30.82 -1.84
C LYS A 54 22.53 30.37 -0.40
N ALA A 55 22.70 31.31 0.52
CA ALA A 55 22.94 30.99 1.93
C ALA A 55 21.77 30.20 2.57
N ARG A 56 20.51 30.55 2.25
CA ARG A 56 19.33 29.81 2.73
C ARG A 56 19.24 28.39 2.17
N MET A 57 19.59 28.22 0.89
CA MET A 57 19.66 26.90 0.25
C MET A 57 20.72 26.01 0.91
N GLU A 58 21.92 26.53 1.12
CA GLU A 58 23.02 25.81 1.77
C GLU A 58 22.68 25.43 3.22
N GLN A 59 21.99 26.31 3.97
CA GLN A 59 21.49 26.00 5.31
C GLN A 59 20.44 24.90 5.30
N LYS A 60 19.52 24.92 4.32
CA LYS A 60 18.48 23.90 4.18
C LYS A 60 19.09 22.54 3.83
N GLU A 61 20.02 22.50 2.87
CA GLU A 61 20.74 21.29 2.46
C GLU A 61 21.56 20.69 3.61
N ASN A 62 22.22 21.53 4.43
CA ASN A 62 22.91 21.05 5.63
C ASN A 62 21.95 20.54 6.72
N SER A 63 20.75 21.12 6.85
CA SER A 63 19.76 20.69 7.85
C SER A 63 19.03 19.39 7.49
N GLU A 64 18.96 19.06 6.19
CA GLU A 64 18.31 17.83 5.68
C GLU A 64 19.24 16.61 5.72
N THR A 65 20.40 16.71 6.37
CA THR A 65 21.27 15.55 6.66
C THR A 65 20.94 14.96 8.04
N VAL A 66 19.86 14.18 8.17
CA VAL A 66 19.81 12.84 8.82
C VAL A 66 18.42 12.24 8.57
N SER A 67 18.25 11.56 7.44
CA SER A 67 17.53 10.29 7.43
C SER A 67 18.43 9.34 6.66
N GLU A 68 19.18 8.51 7.40
CA GLU A 68 20.03 7.46 6.85
C GLU A 68 19.20 6.53 5.96
N VAL A 69 19.15 6.85 4.68
CA VAL A 69 18.98 5.85 3.64
C VAL A 69 20.40 5.33 3.42
N GLU A 70 20.62 4.04 3.68
CA GLU A 70 21.87 3.36 3.36
C GLU A 70 22.14 3.50 1.85
N GLU A 71 22.88 4.53 1.47
CA GLU A 71 23.39 4.68 0.11
C GLU A 71 24.57 3.73 -0.06
N PHE A 72 24.29 2.53 -0.59
CA PHE A 72 25.35 1.68 -1.13
C PHE A 72 26.04 2.43 -2.28
N ASP A 73 27.31 2.78 -2.11
CA ASP A 73 28.15 3.42 -3.15
C ASP A 73 28.50 2.41 -4.25
N ILE A 74 27.51 2.05 -5.05
CA ILE A 74 27.71 1.31 -6.29
C ILE A 74 28.05 2.34 -7.35
N ARG A 75 29.35 2.55 -7.60
CA ARG A 75 29.82 3.20 -8.83
C ARG A 75 29.52 2.33 -10.05
N HIS A 76 28.24 2.25 -10.42
CA HIS A 76 27.79 1.65 -11.66
C HIS A 76 27.36 2.78 -12.58
N THR A 77 28.17 3.07 -13.58
CA THR A 77 27.69 3.76 -14.78
C THR A 77 26.52 2.94 -15.30
N ALA A 78 25.26 3.34 -15.06
CA ALA A 78 24.10 2.57 -15.50
C ALA A 78 24.02 2.66 -17.05
N PRO A 79 24.45 1.62 -17.79
CA PRO A 79 24.60 1.71 -19.23
C PRO A 79 23.21 1.61 -19.88
N GLN A 80 22.81 2.62 -20.64
CA GLN A 80 21.90 2.71 -21.81
C GLN A 80 20.66 1.78 -22.02
N HIS A 81 20.22 0.97 -21.06
CA HIS A 81 19.15 -0.02 -21.26
C HIS A 81 17.78 0.34 -20.64
N ARG A 82 17.61 1.55 -20.08
CA ARG A 82 16.31 2.00 -19.53
C ARG A 82 15.19 2.01 -20.57
N HIS A 83 15.53 2.24 -21.85
CA HIS A 83 14.59 2.19 -22.99
C HIS A 83 13.88 0.85 -23.16
N TYR A 84 14.53 -0.25 -22.75
CA TYR A 84 13.95 -1.59 -22.87
C TYR A 84 13.13 -2.02 -21.64
N LEU A 85 13.20 -1.27 -20.53
CA LEU A 85 12.41 -1.54 -19.32
C LEU A 85 11.00 -0.93 -19.38
N THR A 86 10.79 0.13 -20.17
CA THR A 86 9.48 0.78 -20.32
C THR A 86 8.40 -0.12 -20.93
N TYR A 87 8.79 -1.06 -21.79
CA TYR A 87 7.86 -1.97 -22.47
C TYR A 87 8.26 -3.42 -22.18
N ASN A 88 7.99 -3.88 -20.96
CA ASN A 88 8.29 -5.24 -20.50
C ASN A 88 7.31 -6.30 -21.05
N VAL A 89 6.97 -6.21 -22.33
CA VAL A 89 6.10 -7.18 -23.00
C VAL A 89 6.73 -7.63 -24.31
N GLY A 90 6.84 -8.96 -24.47
CA GLY A 90 7.36 -9.60 -25.67
C GLY A 90 8.85 -9.36 -25.96
N THR A 91 9.31 -9.95 -27.06
CA THR A 91 10.69 -9.87 -27.55
C THR A 91 10.74 -9.12 -28.88
N GLY A 92 11.86 -8.47 -29.21
CA GLY A 92 12.04 -7.77 -30.49
C GLY A 92 12.58 -6.34 -30.35
N THR A 93 12.47 -5.54 -31.41
CA THR A 93 12.93 -4.14 -31.42
C THR A 93 12.02 -3.24 -30.58
N TYR A 94 12.51 -2.06 -30.18
CA TYR A 94 11.76 -1.09 -29.36
C TYR A 94 10.37 -0.76 -29.94
N SER A 95 10.28 -0.48 -31.24
CA SER A 95 8.99 -0.15 -31.90
C SER A 95 8.01 -1.33 -31.92
N LYS A 96 8.50 -2.58 -32.02
CA LYS A 96 7.67 -3.78 -31.93
C LYS A 96 7.10 -3.95 -30.51
N ARG A 97 7.95 -3.76 -29.49
CA ARG A 97 7.54 -3.81 -28.08
C ARG A 97 6.55 -2.71 -27.72
N GLN A 98 6.77 -1.49 -28.20
CA GLN A 98 5.83 -0.38 -27.98
C GLN A 98 4.43 -0.71 -28.51
N LYS A 99 4.33 -1.24 -29.74
CA LYS A 99 3.04 -1.67 -30.33
C LYS A 99 2.38 -2.79 -29.54
N LEU A 100 3.16 -3.76 -29.06
CA LEU A 100 2.64 -4.85 -28.24
C LEU A 100 2.15 -4.34 -26.87
N TYR A 101 2.89 -3.42 -26.27
CA TYR A 101 2.51 -2.80 -25.00
C TYR A 101 1.21 -2.01 -25.10
N THR A 102 1.05 -1.21 -26.15
CA THR A 102 -0.21 -0.48 -26.36
C THR A 102 -1.39 -1.43 -26.58
N ALA A 103 -1.20 -2.51 -27.35
CA ALA A 103 -2.22 -3.54 -27.55
C ALA A 103 -2.59 -4.27 -26.24
N ASN A 104 -1.58 -4.74 -25.49
CA ASN A 104 -1.80 -5.43 -24.22
C ASN A 104 -2.48 -4.51 -23.18
N ARG A 105 -2.07 -3.24 -23.12
CA ARG A 105 -2.70 -2.24 -22.24
C ARG A 105 -4.18 -2.04 -22.59
N ALA A 106 -4.52 -1.98 -23.88
CA ALA A 106 -5.90 -1.85 -24.34
C ALA A 106 -6.73 -3.10 -24.00
N GLN A 107 -6.20 -4.30 -24.23
CA GLN A 107 -6.86 -5.56 -23.86
C GLN A 107 -7.13 -5.62 -22.35
N LYS A 108 -6.10 -5.36 -21.53
CA LYS A 108 -6.24 -5.34 -20.07
C LYS A 108 -7.29 -4.32 -19.59
N ALA A 109 -7.35 -3.15 -20.23
CA ALA A 109 -8.38 -2.16 -19.91
C ALA A 109 -9.79 -2.68 -20.23
N ALA A 110 -9.98 -3.39 -21.35
CA ALA A 110 -11.24 -4.01 -21.70
C ALA A 110 -11.64 -5.12 -20.71
N ASP A 111 -10.70 -5.99 -20.36
CA ASP A 111 -10.91 -7.07 -19.38
C ASP A 111 -11.33 -6.50 -18.02
N ASN A 112 -10.63 -5.46 -17.54
CA ASN A 112 -10.97 -4.79 -16.27
C ASN A 112 -12.40 -4.21 -16.27
N VAL A 113 -12.84 -3.63 -17.40
CA VAL A 113 -14.20 -3.09 -17.52
C VAL A 113 -15.24 -4.22 -17.50
N ILE A 114 -14.96 -5.33 -18.19
CA ILE A 114 -15.83 -6.51 -18.20
C ILE A 114 -15.91 -7.11 -16.79
N GLU A 115 -14.78 -7.29 -16.12
CA GLU A 115 -14.70 -7.82 -14.75
C GLU A 115 -15.50 -6.92 -13.78
N HIS A 116 -15.32 -5.60 -13.87
CA HIS A 116 -16.08 -4.67 -13.05
C HIS A 116 -17.60 -4.77 -13.31
N ARG A 117 -18.03 -4.87 -14.58
CA ARG A 117 -19.44 -5.06 -14.93
C ARG A 117 -19.99 -6.38 -14.39
N LEU A 118 -19.24 -7.46 -14.52
CA LEU A 118 -19.62 -8.77 -14.03
C LEU A 118 -19.73 -8.78 -12.51
N LYS A 119 -18.77 -8.18 -11.81
CA LYS A 119 -18.81 -8.01 -10.35
C LYS A 119 -20.02 -7.19 -9.91
N LYS A 120 -20.36 -6.13 -10.65
CA LYS A 120 -21.57 -5.32 -10.39
C LYS A 120 -22.84 -6.13 -10.58
N LEU A 121 -22.98 -6.86 -11.69
CA LEU A 121 -24.13 -7.75 -11.95
C LEU A 121 -24.26 -8.84 -10.88
N GLN A 122 -23.14 -9.43 -10.47
CA GLN A 122 -23.14 -10.42 -9.38
C GLN A 122 -23.54 -9.81 -8.04
N ALA A 123 -23.10 -8.59 -7.72
CA ALA A 123 -23.51 -7.88 -6.51
C ALA A 123 -25.01 -7.54 -6.54
N GLU A 124 -25.53 -7.14 -7.69
CA GLU A 124 -26.96 -6.93 -7.91
C GLU A 124 -27.75 -8.25 -7.74
N GLU A 125 -27.32 -9.36 -8.37
CA GLU A 125 -27.94 -10.68 -8.21
C GLU A 125 -27.92 -11.12 -6.75
N ARG A 126 -26.78 -11.01 -6.05
CA ARG A 126 -26.62 -11.35 -4.62
C ARG A 126 -27.55 -10.56 -3.72
N ASN A 127 -27.85 -9.31 -4.04
CA ASN A 127 -28.74 -8.48 -3.25
C ASN A 127 -30.22 -8.84 -3.44
N THR A 128 -30.58 -9.56 -4.51
CA THR A 128 -31.93 -10.10 -4.71
C THR A 128 -32.22 -11.26 -3.76
N LEU A 129 -33.50 -11.46 -3.45
CA LEU A 129 -33.95 -12.57 -2.60
C LEU A 129 -33.54 -13.94 -3.19
N VAL A 130 -33.69 -14.09 -4.52
CA VAL A 130 -33.31 -15.30 -5.27
C VAL A 130 -31.79 -15.55 -5.21
N GLY A 131 -30.97 -14.49 -5.28
CA GLY A 131 -29.52 -14.61 -5.17
C GLY A 131 -29.08 -15.06 -3.77
N LYS A 132 -29.65 -14.50 -2.71
CA LYS A 132 -29.37 -14.91 -1.32
C LYS A 132 -29.72 -16.38 -1.08
N ASP A 133 -30.85 -16.84 -1.60
CA ASP A 133 -31.27 -18.22 -1.45
C ASP A 133 -30.37 -19.19 -2.22
N LYS A 134 -29.89 -18.80 -3.40
CA LYS A 134 -28.92 -19.56 -4.19
C LYS A 134 -27.54 -19.66 -3.52
N GLU A 135 -27.09 -18.61 -2.82
CA GLU A 135 -25.87 -18.66 -2.01
C GLU A 135 -26.02 -19.59 -0.81
N ARG A 136 -27.09 -19.46 -0.02
CA ARG A 136 -27.36 -20.37 1.10
C ARG A 136 -27.47 -21.82 0.64
N ALA A 137 -28.10 -22.08 -0.51
CA ALA A 137 -28.19 -23.42 -1.08
C ALA A 137 -26.82 -23.98 -1.49
N LYS A 138 -25.89 -23.14 -1.97
CA LYS A 138 -24.50 -23.54 -2.24
C LYS A 138 -23.76 -23.88 -0.96
N ASP A 139 -23.90 -23.08 0.09
CA ASP A 139 -23.27 -23.33 1.39
C ASP A 139 -23.77 -24.62 2.06
N ILE A 140 -25.07 -24.90 1.92
CA ILE A 140 -25.66 -26.18 2.36
C ILE A 140 -25.06 -27.33 1.55
N LYS A 141 -24.97 -27.20 0.21
CA LYS A 141 -24.42 -28.24 -0.65
C LYS A 141 -22.93 -28.51 -0.40
N THR A 142 -22.12 -27.48 -0.16
CA THR A 142 -20.69 -27.64 0.15
C THR A 142 -20.46 -28.28 1.52
N ARG A 143 -21.30 -27.97 2.52
CA ARG A 143 -21.31 -28.67 3.81
C ARG A 143 -21.60 -30.16 3.67
N PHE A 144 -22.69 -30.53 2.99
CA PHE A 144 -23.01 -31.94 2.74
C PHE A 144 -21.92 -32.67 1.93
N GLY A 145 -21.20 -31.98 1.04
CA GLY A 145 -20.07 -32.56 0.31
C GLY A 145 -18.88 -32.85 1.22
N MET A 146 -18.49 -31.91 2.06
CA MET A 146 -17.38 -32.08 3.01
C MET A 146 -17.72 -33.07 4.12
N ASP A 147 -18.93 -33.00 4.69
CA ASP A 147 -19.39 -33.92 5.73
C ASP A 147 -19.43 -35.36 5.18
N ARG A 148 -19.89 -35.55 3.93
CA ARG A 148 -19.84 -36.86 3.26
C ARG A 148 -18.42 -37.34 2.99
N LEU A 149 -17.52 -36.46 2.53
CA LEU A 149 -16.12 -36.83 2.33
C LEU A 149 -15.45 -37.23 3.65
N VAL A 150 -15.76 -36.52 4.74
CA VAL A 150 -15.29 -36.85 6.09
C VAL A 150 -15.86 -38.19 6.55
N GLU A 151 -17.15 -38.45 6.34
CA GLU A 151 -17.77 -39.75 6.64
C GLU A 151 -17.13 -40.89 5.85
N ASP A 152 -16.87 -40.70 4.56
CA ASP A 152 -16.21 -41.69 3.70
C ASP A 152 -14.77 -41.95 4.19
N LEU A 153 -14.02 -40.91 4.56
CA LEU A 153 -12.67 -41.04 5.12
C LEU A 153 -12.67 -41.74 6.49
N ILE A 154 -13.62 -41.43 7.36
CA ILE A 154 -13.78 -42.10 8.66
C ILE A 154 -14.09 -43.58 8.44
N GLN A 155 -15.02 -43.92 7.56
CA GLN A 155 -15.35 -45.31 7.24
C GLN A 155 -14.17 -46.07 6.63
N GLU A 156 -13.37 -45.41 5.79
CA GLU A 156 -12.17 -46.01 5.22
C GLU A 156 -11.11 -46.29 6.31
N ALA A 157 -10.84 -45.32 7.19
CA ALA A 157 -9.93 -45.48 8.32
C ALA A 157 -10.41 -46.54 9.33
N MET A 158 -11.72 -46.64 9.56
CA MET A 158 -12.34 -47.72 10.36
C MET A 158 -12.13 -49.10 9.71
N LYS A 159 -12.33 -49.22 8.38
CA LYS A 159 -12.08 -50.48 7.64
C LYS A 159 -10.61 -50.88 7.63
N LYS A 160 -9.71 -49.91 7.55
CA LYS A 160 -8.25 -50.10 7.66
C LYS A 160 -7.80 -50.48 9.07
N GLY A 161 -8.65 -50.26 10.08
CA GLY A 161 -8.35 -50.59 11.46
C GLY A 161 -7.39 -49.60 12.14
N GLU A 162 -7.26 -48.38 11.60
CA GLU A 162 -6.41 -47.32 12.18
C GLU A 162 -6.87 -46.93 13.60
N PHE A 163 -8.16 -47.15 13.90
CA PHE A 163 -8.74 -46.89 15.22
C PHE A 163 -8.52 -48.02 16.24
N ASN A 164 -7.91 -49.14 15.88
CA ASN A 164 -7.78 -50.28 16.79
C ASN A 164 -6.64 -50.11 17.82
N ASP A 165 -5.62 -49.30 17.51
CA ASP A 165 -4.43 -49.09 18.35
C ASP A 165 -4.45 -47.77 19.15
N LEU A 166 -5.64 -47.17 19.30
CA LEU A 166 -5.80 -45.97 20.12
C LEU A 166 -5.83 -46.33 21.62
N PRO A 167 -5.24 -45.50 22.50
CA PRO A 167 -5.26 -45.75 23.93
C PRO A 167 -6.69 -45.69 24.46
N GLY A 168 -7.22 -46.84 24.91
CA GLY A 168 -8.56 -46.95 25.48
C GLY A 168 -9.60 -47.63 24.58
N THR A 169 -9.21 -48.10 23.40
CA THR A 169 -10.07 -48.89 22.51
C THR A 169 -10.50 -50.20 23.18
N GLY A 170 -11.79 -50.52 23.08
CA GLY A 170 -12.36 -51.77 23.62
C GLY A 170 -12.33 -51.91 25.14
N LYS A 171 -11.72 -50.99 25.88
CA LYS A 171 -11.80 -50.96 27.35
C LYS A 171 -13.16 -50.39 27.71
N PRO A 172 -13.91 -51.01 28.66
CA PRO A 172 -15.12 -50.40 29.17
C PRO A 172 -14.77 -49.00 29.68
N LEU A 173 -15.67 -48.04 29.45
CA LEU A 173 -15.54 -46.71 30.03
C LEU A 173 -15.20 -46.89 31.51
N LYS A 174 -14.18 -46.19 32.00
CA LYS A 174 -13.84 -46.22 33.41
C LYS A 174 -15.04 -45.64 34.15
N GLU A 175 -15.93 -46.51 34.62
CA GLU A 175 -16.94 -46.09 35.56
C GLU A 175 -16.17 -45.59 36.78
N ASN A 176 -16.47 -44.37 37.22
CA ASN A 176 -15.91 -43.84 38.46
C ASN A 176 -16.57 -44.57 39.64
N ILE A 177 -16.32 -45.87 39.76
CA ILE A 177 -16.91 -46.77 40.77
C ILE A 177 -16.58 -46.26 42.17
N ASN A 178 -15.43 -45.60 42.33
CA ASN A 178 -14.99 -45.03 43.61
C ASN A 178 -15.70 -43.73 44.01
N THR A 179 -16.41 -43.03 43.10
CA THR A 179 -17.20 -41.82 43.44
C THR A 179 -18.71 -42.04 43.32
N ARG A 180 -19.12 -43.21 42.83
CA ARG A 180 -20.52 -43.58 42.62
C ARG A 180 -21.11 -44.14 43.92
N ASN A 181 -21.94 -43.37 44.61
CA ASN A 181 -22.71 -43.88 45.75
C ASN A 181 -23.71 -44.97 45.26
N PRO A 182 -23.64 -46.22 45.76
CA PRO A 182 -24.49 -47.34 45.30
C PRO A 182 -25.99 -47.13 45.58
N TYR A 183 -26.33 -46.14 46.40
CA TYR A 183 -27.72 -45.80 46.72
C TYR A 183 -28.30 -44.68 45.84
N VAL A 184 -27.56 -44.20 44.84
CA VAL A 184 -27.97 -43.09 43.97
C VAL A 184 -28.08 -43.56 42.52
N ASP A 185 -29.27 -43.46 41.93
CA ASP A 185 -29.55 -43.84 40.54
C ASP A 185 -28.79 -42.97 39.52
N PHE A 186 -28.53 -43.51 38.32
CA PHE A 186 -27.71 -42.92 37.26
C PHE A 186 -28.04 -41.46 37.01
N VAL A 187 -29.33 -41.17 36.86
CA VAL A 187 -29.86 -39.84 36.52
C VAL A 187 -29.59 -38.82 37.62
N THR A 188 -29.81 -39.17 38.89
CA THR A 188 -29.67 -38.24 40.01
C THR A 188 -28.22 -37.85 40.30
N TYR A 189 -27.29 -38.79 40.18
CA TYR A 189 -25.86 -38.47 40.27
C TYR A 189 -25.42 -37.52 39.15
N LYS A 190 -25.86 -37.75 37.90
CA LYS A 190 -25.45 -36.92 36.74
C LYS A 190 -25.96 -35.49 36.83
N LEU A 191 -27.14 -35.31 37.41
CA LEU A 191 -27.73 -34.00 37.65
C LEU A 191 -26.96 -33.20 38.73
N ASN A 192 -26.30 -33.90 39.64
CA ASN A 192 -25.54 -33.33 40.76
C ASN A 192 -24.02 -33.27 40.51
N GLU A 193 -23.54 -33.75 39.35
CA GLU A 193 -22.13 -33.68 38.95
C GLU A 193 -21.89 -32.27 38.38
N VAL A 194 -21.21 -31.41 39.15
CA VAL A 194 -20.82 -30.03 38.76
C VAL A 194 -19.42 -30.03 38.18
#